data_AF-A0A3Q2UL66-F1
#
_entry.id   AF-A0A3Q2UL66-F1
#
_cell.length_a   1.000
_cell.length_b   1.000
_cell.length_c   1.000
_cell.angle_alpha   90.00
_cell.angle_beta   90.00
_cell.angle_gamma   90.00
#
_symmetry.space_group_name_H-M   'P 1'
#
loop_
_entity.id
_entity.type
_entity.pdbx_description
1 polymer ?
#
loop_
_entity_poly.entity_id
_entity_poly.type
_entity_poly.pdbx_seq_one_letter_code
_entity_poly.pdbx_strand_id
1 'polypeptide(L)'
;MALTQVSSNKCAGGFQKVFEHDSTELKCKMKFAVFLPPKAETGKCPVFYWLSGLTCTEQNFITKAGSQLAAAEHGIIIVAPDTSPRGCSIEGEDETWDFGTGAGFYVDATQDPWKTNYRMYSYVTEELPKLINSNFPTDPDRMSISGHSMGGHGALICALKNPGKYKAYDATVLAGSYSGPQLDILIDQGRDDQFLSASQLLPDNLISVCSEKKIPVVFRLQPGYDHSYFFIYSFMNDHIKHHAKYLNA
;
A
#
# COMPACT_ATOMS: atom_id res chain seq x y z
N MET A 1 -9.72 2.64 -19.38
CA MET A 1 -10.93 2.24 -18.64
C MET A 1 -11.61 3.50 -18.15
N ALA A 2 -12.94 3.59 -18.20
CA ALA A 2 -13.65 4.77 -17.71
C ALA A 2 -13.63 4.78 -16.18
N LEU A 3 -13.28 5.93 -15.58
CA LEU A 3 -13.36 6.14 -14.13
C LEU A 3 -14.71 6.78 -13.79
N THR A 4 -15.38 6.27 -12.77
CA THR A 4 -16.55 6.91 -12.17
C THR A 4 -16.14 7.57 -10.84
N GLN A 5 -16.24 8.90 -10.75
CA GLN A 5 -15.96 9.59 -9.49
C GLN A 5 -17.10 9.34 -8.50
N VAL A 6 -16.78 8.77 -7.35
CA VAL A 6 -17.72 8.47 -6.26
C VAL A 6 -17.82 9.64 -5.28
N SER A 7 -16.69 10.27 -4.95
CA SER A 7 -16.67 11.45 -4.06
C SER A 7 -15.50 12.38 -4.36
N SER A 8 -15.60 13.63 -3.90
CA SER A 8 -14.56 14.65 -4.03
C SER A 8 -14.68 15.67 -2.91
N ASN A 9 -13.69 15.72 -2.02
CA ASN A 9 -13.67 16.56 -0.84
C ASN A 9 -12.40 17.41 -0.81
N LYS A 10 -12.51 18.70 -0.52
CA LYS A 10 -11.35 19.57 -0.36
C LYS A 10 -10.65 19.24 0.97
N CYS A 11 -9.34 19.05 0.96
CA CYS A 11 -8.54 18.71 2.14
C CYS A 11 -7.10 19.22 1.96
N ALA A 12 -6.52 19.86 2.97
CA ALA A 12 -5.14 20.39 2.93
C ALA A 12 -4.81 21.21 1.66
N GLY A 13 -5.76 22.02 1.19
CA GLY A 13 -5.65 22.79 -0.05
C GLY A 13 -5.86 22.00 -1.34
N GLY A 14 -5.68 20.67 -1.32
CA GLY A 14 -5.92 19.76 -2.44
C GLY A 14 -7.30 19.08 -2.39
N PHE A 15 -7.43 17.94 -3.06
CA PHE A 15 -8.67 17.16 -3.15
C PHE A 15 -8.46 15.68 -2.80
N GLN A 16 -9.19 15.20 -1.80
CA GLN A 16 -9.39 13.78 -1.54
C GLN A 16 -10.58 13.28 -2.36
N LYS A 17 -10.32 12.37 -3.30
CA LYS A 17 -11.33 11.78 -4.18
C LYS A 17 -11.39 10.27 -4.00
N VAL A 18 -12.53 9.69 -4.39
CA VAL A 18 -12.73 8.25 -4.49
C VAL A 18 -13.29 7.97 -5.87
N PHE A 19 -12.75 6.94 -6.52
CA PHE A 19 -13.17 6.50 -7.84
C PHE A 19 -13.55 5.04 -7.82
N GLU A 20 -14.43 4.67 -8.74
CA GLU A 20 -14.77 3.29 -9.09
C GLU A 20 -14.35 3.02 -10.54
N HIS A 21 -13.90 1.79 -10.82
CA HIS A 21 -13.68 1.29 -12.17
C HIS A 21 -13.93 -0.21 -12.25
N ASP A 22 -14.16 -0.73 -13.45
CA ASP A 22 -14.18 -2.16 -13.71
C ASP A 22 -12.73 -2.67 -13.84
N SER A 23 -12.31 -3.58 -12.96
CA SER A 23 -10.96 -4.13 -12.97
C SER A 23 -10.85 -5.31 -13.94
N THR A 24 -9.85 -5.26 -14.81
CA THR A 24 -9.53 -6.36 -15.72
C THR A 24 -8.77 -7.49 -15.02
N GLU A 25 -7.89 -7.21 -14.06
CA GLU A 25 -7.20 -8.26 -13.31
C GLU A 25 -8.16 -8.98 -12.34
N LEU A 26 -9.04 -8.24 -11.66
CA LEU A 26 -9.87 -8.75 -10.57
C LEU A 26 -11.28 -9.16 -11.00
N LYS A 27 -11.67 -8.87 -12.25
CA LYS A 27 -12.99 -9.23 -12.83
C LYS A 27 -14.18 -8.74 -12.01
N CYS A 28 -14.04 -7.60 -11.33
CA CYS A 28 -15.08 -6.97 -10.54
C CYS A 28 -14.94 -5.45 -10.57
N LYS A 29 -15.94 -4.75 -10.03
CA LYS A 29 -15.82 -3.32 -9.73
C LYS A 29 -14.87 -3.13 -8.56
N MET A 30 -14.00 -2.14 -8.68
CA MET A 30 -13.02 -1.78 -7.66
C MET A 30 -13.12 -0.31 -7.32
N LYS A 31 -12.94 0.01 -6.05
CA LYS A 31 -12.78 1.39 -5.57
C LYS A 31 -11.34 1.64 -5.15
N PHE A 32 -10.90 2.86 -5.40
CA PHE A 32 -9.64 3.37 -4.87
C PHE A 32 -9.78 4.85 -4.56
N ALA A 33 -9.02 5.32 -3.59
CA ALA A 33 -8.95 6.71 -3.21
C ALA A 33 -7.68 7.37 -3.78
N VAL A 34 -7.80 8.66 -4.13
CA VAL A 34 -6.68 9.49 -4.59
C VAL A 34 -6.71 10.82 -3.86
N PHE A 35 -5.60 11.19 -3.23
CA PHE A 35 -5.36 12.55 -2.78
C PHE A 35 -4.54 13.30 -3.84
N LEU A 36 -5.08 14.39 -4.37
CA LEU A 36 -4.41 15.29 -5.29
C LEU A 36 -3.94 16.54 -4.52
N PRO A 37 -2.63 16.75 -4.33
CA PRO A 37 -2.12 17.93 -3.63
C PRO A 37 -2.33 19.20 -4.49
N PRO A 38 -2.25 20.42 -3.92
CA PRO A 38 -2.37 21.66 -4.70
C PRO A 38 -1.45 21.72 -5.93
N LYS A 39 -0.22 21.20 -5.81
CA LYS A 39 0.78 21.13 -6.89
C LYS A 39 0.28 20.38 -8.14
N ALA A 40 -0.66 19.44 -7.97
CA ALA A 40 -1.24 18.66 -9.05
C ALA A 40 -2.12 19.50 -10.00
N GLU A 41 -2.54 20.70 -9.62
CA GLU A 41 -3.30 21.60 -10.49
C GLU A 41 -2.42 22.21 -11.60
N THR A 42 -1.12 22.35 -11.33
CA THR A 42 -0.18 23.06 -12.21
C THR A 42 0.93 22.18 -12.77
N GLY A 43 1.09 20.96 -12.29
CA GLY A 43 2.19 20.09 -12.72
C GLY A 43 2.04 18.63 -12.31
N LYS A 44 2.90 17.79 -12.89
CA LYS A 44 2.98 16.37 -12.56
C LYS A 44 3.62 16.17 -11.18
N CYS A 45 3.06 15.27 -10.39
CA CYS A 45 3.52 14.97 -9.04
C CYS A 45 3.95 13.49 -8.91
N PRO A 46 4.94 13.19 -8.06
CA PRO A 46 5.26 11.80 -7.73
C PRO A 46 4.10 11.13 -6.97
N VAL A 47 4.09 9.80 -6.99
CA VAL A 47 3.00 8.99 -6.42
C VAL A 47 3.47 8.16 -5.24
N PHE A 48 2.72 8.22 -4.15
CA PHE A 48 2.86 7.36 -2.98
C PHE A 48 1.66 6.41 -2.90
N TYR A 49 1.91 5.11 -3.02
CA TYR A 49 0.89 4.07 -2.88
C TYR A 49 0.84 3.59 -1.43
N TRP A 50 -0.36 3.60 -0.85
CA TRP A 50 -0.63 3.06 0.47
C TRP A 50 -1.43 1.76 0.37
N LEU A 51 -0.88 0.67 0.89
CA LEU A 51 -1.58 -0.61 1.01
C LEU A 51 -2.13 -0.79 2.43
N SER A 52 -3.44 -1.00 2.56
CA SER A 52 -4.12 -1.17 3.85
C SER A 52 -4.07 -2.61 4.37
N GLY A 53 -4.35 -2.78 5.66
CA GLY A 53 -4.37 -4.09 6.32
C GLY A 53 -5.68 -4.86 6.14
N LEU A 54 -5.80 -5.98 6.86
CA LEU A 54 -7.01 -6.79 6.92
C LEU A 54 -8.25 -5.95 7.24
N THR A 55 -9.39 -6.36 6.69
CA THR A 55 -10.73 -5.77 6.84
C THR A 55 -10.87 -4.31 6.36
N CYS A 56 -9.80 -3.66 5.92
CA CYS A 56 -9.84 -2.27 5.48
C CYS A 56 -10.41 -2.16 4.06
N THR A 57 -10.80 -0.93 3.71
CA THR A 57 -11.10 -0.53 2.34
C THR A 57 -10.23 0.68 1.93
N GLU A 58 -10.54 1.30 0.80
CA GLU A 58 -9.99 2.58 0.37
C GLU A 58 -10.26 3.74 1.34
N GLN A 59 -11.17 3.57 2.32
CA GLN A 59 -11.60 4.62 3.25
C GLN A 59 -10.75 4.74 4.52
N ASN A 60 -10.26 3.63 5.07
CA ASN A 60 -9.66 3.62 6.42
C ASN A 60 -8.47 4.58 6.51
N PHE A 61 -7.56 4.50 5.54
CA PHE A 61 -6.37 5.34 5.50
C PHE A 61 -6.72 6.82 5.32
N ILE A 62 -7.55 7.13 4.31
CA ILE A 62 -7.84 8.52 3.95
C ILE A 62 -8.62 9.27 5.03
N THR A 63 -9.32 8.55 5.92
CA THR A 63 -10.11 9.15 7.01
C THR A 63 -9.38 9.18 8.35
N LYS A 64 -8.38 8.33 8.57
CA LYS A 64 -7.78 8.12 9.90
C LYS A 64 -6.27 8.41 9.98
N ALA A 65 -5.54 8.36 8.87
CA ALA A 65 -4.07 8.47 8.91
C ALA A 65 -3.53 9.91 8.95
N GLY A 66 -4.34 10.91 8.58
CA GLY A 66 -3.91 12.32 8.61
C GLY A 66 -2.76 12.66 7.62
N SER A 67 -2.60 11.89 6.55
CA SER A 67 -1.48 11.98 5.61
C SER A 67 -1.56 13.18 4.65
N GLN A 68 -2.75 13.74 4.45
CA GLN A 68 -3.01 14.75 3.41
C GLN A 68 -2.23 16.06 3.62
N LEU A 69 -2.01 16.48 4.87
CA LEU A 69 -1.28 17.73 5.15
C LEU A 69 0.18 17.63 4.68
N ALA A 70 0.88 16.58 5.14
CA ALA A 70 2.27 16.33 4.74
C ALA A 70 2.39 16.11 3.22
N ALA A 71 1.46 15.36 2.61
CA ALA A 71 1.49 15.14 1.17
C ALA A 71 1.21 16.42 0.37
N ALA A 72 0.38 17.33 0.87
CA ALA A 72 0.17 18.64 0.26
C ALA A 72 1.45 19.50 0.32
N GLU A 73 2.13 19.51 1.47
CA GLU A 73 3.40 20.24 1.67
C GLU A 73 4.50 19.76 0.72
N HIS A 74 4.60 18.44 0.52
CA HIS A 74 5.58 17.84 -0.38
C HIS A 74 5.11 17.69 -1.84
N GLY A 75 3.85 18.04 -2.15
CA GLY A 75 3.31 17.89 -3.49
C GLY A 75 3.31 16.44 -3.99
N ILE A 76 2.89 15.50 -3.14
CA ILE A 76 2.81 14.07 -3.43
C ILE A 76 1.36 13.66 -3.66
N ILE A 77 1.09 12.91 -4.73
CA ILE A 77 -0.20 12.24 -4.92
C ILE A 77 -0.22 10.98 -4.08
N ILE A 78 -1.27 10.79 -3.28
CA ILE A 78 -1.47 9.52 -2.55
C ILE A 78 -2.53 8.68 -3.25
N VAL A 79 -2.27 7.39 -3.43
CA VAL A 79 -3.24 6.41 -3.94
C VAL A 79 -3.44 5.31 -2.89
N ALA A 80 -4.69 5.04 -2.51
CA ALA A 80 -5.04 3.97 -1.59
C ALA A 80 -6.10 3.05 -2.23
N PRO A 81 -5.72 1.88 -2.78
CA PRO A 81 -6.67 0.91 -3.28
C PRO A 81 -7.44 0.21 -2.16
N ASP A 82 -8.49 -0.51 -2.54
CA ASP A 82 -9.08 -1.54 -1.71
C ASP A 82 -8.11 -2.73 -1.46
N THR A 83 -8.48 -3.62 -0.55
CA THR A 83 -7.63 -4.71 -0.03
C THR A 83 -7.91 -6.08 -0.66
N SER A 84 -9.03 -6.20 -1.37
CA SER A 84 -9.45 -7.42 -2.08
C SER A 84 -10.42 -7.06 -3.22
N PRO A 85 -10.71 -7.98 -4.15
CA PRO A 85 -11.92 -7.94 -4.96
C PRO A 85 -13.17 -7.80 -4.08
N ARG A 86 -14.25 -7.26 -4.63
CA ARG A 86 -15.52 -7.04 -3.93
C ARG A 86 -16.70 -7.53 -4.77
N GLY A 87 -17.68 -8.12 -4.11
CA GLY A 87 -18.95 -8.55 -4.73
C GLY A 87 -18.78 -9.69 -5.75
N CYS A 88 -17.81 -10.57 -5.54
CA CYS A 88 -17.51 -11.68 -6.44
C CYS A 88 -18.45 -12.88 -6.25
N SER A 89 -19.14 -12.97 -5.10
CA SER A 89 -20.05 -14.07 -4.74
C SER A 89 -19.35 -15.43 -4.74
N ILE A 90 -18.10 -15.48 -4.26
CA ILE A 90 -17.30 -16.69 -4.13
C ILE A 90 -17.64 -17.38 -2.80
N GLU A 91 -17.93 -18.68 -2.84
CA GLU A 91 -18.16 -19.47 -1.63
C GLU A 91 -16.95 -19.40 -0.68
N GLY A 92 -17.21 -19.08 0.59
CA GLY A 92 -16.18 -18.92 1.63
C GLY A 92 -15.54 -17.52 1.73
N GLU A 93 -15.80 -16.59 0.80
CA GLU A 93 -15.07 -15.32 0.77
C GLU A 93 -15.43 -14.35 1.90
N ASP A 94 -16.60 -14.51 2.52
CA ASP A 94 -17.11 -13.62 3.57
C ASP A 94 -17.21 -14.33 4.94
N GLU A 95 -16.67 -15.54 5.08
CA GLU A 95 -16.83 -16.35 6.30
C GLU A 95 -15.91 -15.94 7.46
N THR A 96 -14.72 -15.43 7.14
CA THR A 96 -13.69 -15.11 8.13
C THR A 96 -13.05 -13.76 7.80
N TRP A 97 -12.50 -13.08 8.81
CA TRP A 97 -11.97 -11.73 8.66
C TRP A 97 -10.52 -11.71 8.13
N ASP A 98 -9.83 -12.84 8.22
CA ASP A 98 -8.43 -13.04 7.86
C ASP A 98 -8.26 -13.82 6.55
N PHE A 99 -9.35 -14.07 5.82
CA PHE A 99 -9.34 -14.70 4.50
C PHE A 99 -10.49 -14.20 3.63
N GLY A 100 -10.27 -14.13 2.30
CA GLY A 100 -11.28 -13.65 1.36
C GLY A 100 -11.44 -12.12 1.36
N THR A 101 -12.68 -11.65 1.46
CA THR A 101 -13.08 -10.25 1.34
C THR A 101 -12.45 -9.39 2.44
N GLY A 102 -11.65 -8.39 2.05
CA GLY A 102 -10.85 -7.59 2.96
C GLY A 102 -9.49 -8.19 3.32
N ALA A 103 -9.13 -9.33 2.72
CA ALA A 103 -7.96 -10.13 3.05
C ALA A 103 -7.30 -10.73 1.79
N GLY A 104 -7.01 -9.91 0.79
CA GLY A 104 -6.42 -10.37 -0.48
C GLY A 104 -4.92 -10.68 -0.43
N PHE A 105 -4.23 -10.35 0.67
CA PHE A 105 -2.79 -10.57 0.91
C PHE A 105 -1.82 -10.06 -0.17
N TYR A 106 -2.30 -9.27 -1.14
CA TYR A 106 -1.49 -8.75 -2.24
C TYR A 106 -0.76 -9.84 -3.04
N VAL A 107 -1.42 -10.99 -3.23
CA VAL A 107 -0.93 -12.10 -4.04
C VAL A 107 -1.74 -12.25 -5.34
N ASP A 108 -1.24 -13.09 -6.24
CA ASP A 108 -2.02 -13.67 -7.33
C ASP A 108 -2.37 -15.10 -6.96
N ALA A 109 -3.63 -15.34 -6.58
CA ALA A 109 -4.10 -16.67 -6.23
C ALA A 109 -4.00 -17.63 -7.42
N THR A 110 -3.60 -18.87 -7.15
CA THR A 110 -3.47 -19.91 -8.18
C THR A 110 -4.49 -21.03 -8.07
N GLN A 111 -5.20 -21.10 -6.95
CA GLN A 111 -6.17 -22.15 -6.64
C GLN A 111 -7.59 -21.65 -6.90
N ASP A 112 -8.43 -22.51 -7.44
CA ASP A 112 -9.87 -22.26 -7.50
C ASP A 112 -10.47 -22.32 -6.08
N PRO A 113 -11.54 -21.55 -5.80
CA PRO A 113 -12.22 -20.61 -6.69
C PRO A 113 -11.54 -19.22 -6.82
N TRP A 114 -10.49 -18.95 -6.03
CA TRP A 114 -9.88 -17.62 -5.86
C TRP A 114 -9.15 -17.07 -7.09
N LYS A 115 -8.58 -17.97 -7.90
CA LYS A 115 -7.69 -17.67 -9.03
C LYS A 115 -8.21 -16.60 -10.00
N THR A 116 -9.52 -16.55 -10.20
CA THR A 116 -10.16 -15.64 -11.17
C THR A 116 -10.14 -14.19 -10.71
N ASN A 117 -10.42 -13.93 -9.43
CA ASN A 117 -10.62 -12.58 -8.90
C ASN A 117 -9.46 -12.14 -8.01
N TYR A 118 -8.90 -13.01 -7.17
CA TYR A 118 -7.89 -12.66 -6.15
C TYR A 118 -6.49 -12.52 -6.77
N ARG A 119 -6.36 -11.53 -7.65
CA ARG A 119 -5.14 -11.16 -8.38
C ARG A 119 -4.61 -9.79 -7.92
N MET A 120 -4.62 -9.58 -6.61
CA MET A 120 -4.31 -8.29 -5.99
C MET A 120 -2.88 -7.86 -6.26
N TYR A 121 -1.93 -8.80 -6.39
CA TYR A 121 -0.56 -8.46 -6.79
C TYR A 121 -0.55 -7.77 -8.17
N SER A 122 -1.10 -8.44 -9.20
CA SER A 122 -1.16 -7.87 -10.55
C SER A 122 -1.97 -6.57 -10.59
N TYR A 123 -3.04 -6.47 -9.79
CA TYR A 123 -3.79 -5.22 -9.68
C TYR A 123 -2.94 -4.05 -9.18
N VAL A 124 -2.23 -4.20 -8.05
CA VAL A 124 -1.47 -3.09 -7.44
C VAL A 124 -0.15 -2.79 -8.16
N THR A 125 0.45 -3.75 -8.87
CA THR A 125 1.72 -3.53 -9.57
C THR A 125 1.57 -3.19 -11.05
N GLU A 126 0.46 -3.57 -11.70
CA GLU A 126 0.29 -3.40 -13.15
C GLU A 126 -0.95 -2.58 -13.52
N GLU A 127 -2.14 -3.04 -13.13
CA GLU A 127 -3.39 -2.41 -13.57
C GLU A 127 -3.57 -1.01 -12.98
N LEU A 128 -3.49 -0.91 -11.65
CA LEU A 128 -3.74 0.34 -10.94
C LEU A 128 -2.70 1.41 -11.30
N PRO A 129 -1.38 1.16 -11.32
CA PRO A 129 -0.42 2.19 -11.73
C PRO A 129 -0.63 2.69 -13.16
N LYS A 130 -0.97 1.80 -14.11
CA LYS A 130 -1.31 2.21 -15.49
C LYS A 130 -2.56 3.08 -15.52
N LEU A 131 -3.59 2.71 -14.75
CA LEU A 131 -4.82 3.48 -14.62
C LEU A 131 -4.56 4.87 -14.02
N ILE A 132 -3.76 4.94 -12.95
CA ILE A 132 -3.40 6.18 -12.28
C ILE A 132 -2.63 7.11 -13.23
N ASN A 133 -1.59 6.60 -13.89
CA ASN A 133 -0.75 7.37 -14.80
C ASN A 133 -1.49 7.88 -16.05
N SER A 134 -2.58 7.20 -16.45
CA SER A 134 -3.37 7.61 -17.61
C SER A 134 -4.43 8.66 -17.28
N ASN A 135 -4.78 8.86 -16.00
CA ASN A 135 -5.94 9.68 -15.61
C ASN A 135 -5.61 10.84 -14.65
N PHE A 136 -4.43 10.84 -14.03
CA PHE A 136 -4.02 11.86 -13.07
C PHE A 136 -2.70 12.51 -13.48
N PRO A 137 -2.40 13.73 -13.00
CA PRO A 137 -1.15 14.44 -13.32
C PRO A 137 0.01 13.85 -12.54
N THR A 138 0.42 12.64 -12.89
CA THR A 138 1.47 11.89 -12.19
C THR A 138 2.77 11.91 -12.97
N ASP A 139 3.86 11.75 -12.24
CA ASP A 139 5.17 11.42 -12.77
C ASP A 139 5.37 9.90 -12.68
N PRO A 140 5.27 9.15 -13.79
CA PRO A 140 5.27 7.69 -13.78
C PRO A 140 6.60 7.08 -13.34
N ASP A 141 7.69 7.84 -13.42
CA ASP A 141 9.04 7.39 -13.05
C ASP A 141 9.34 7.59 -11.56
N ARG A 142 8.45 8.30 -10.84
CA ARG A 142 8.61 8.62 -9.42
C ARG A 142 7.45 8.10 -8.60
N MET A 143 7.55 6.81 -8.26
CA MET A 143 6.58 6.11 -7.43
C MET A 143 7.25 5.47 -6.22
N SER A 144 6.53 5.44 -5.11
CA SER A 144 6.93 4.72 -3.91
C SER A 144 5.72 4.01 -3.29
N ILE A 145 5.98 3.05 -2.42
CA ILE A 145 4.93 2.22 -1.81
C ILE A 145 5.21 2.02 -0.33
N SER A 146 4.16 2.01 0.47
CA SER A 146 4.16 1.68 1.90
C SER A 146 2.83 1.02 2.27
N GLY A 147 2.68 0.57 3.50
CA GLY A 147 1.43 -0.01 3.97
C GLY A 147 1.46 -0.44 5.42
N HIS A 148 0.32 -0.95 5.87
CA HIS A 148 0.10 -1.38 7.25
C HIS A 148 -0.27 -2.86 7.35
N SER A 149 0.39 -3.61 8.23
CA SER A 149 0.08 -5.02 8.51
C SER A 149 0.14 -5.88 7.23
N MET A 150 -0.96 -6.52 6.81
CA MET A 150 -1.08 -7.17 5.49
C MET A 150 -0.63 -6.26 4.34
N GLY A 151 -0.91 -4.95 4.41
CA GLY A 151 -0.43 -3.97 3.45
C GLY A 151 1.06 -3.63 3.58
N GLY A 152 1.64 -3.74 4.78
CA GLY A 152 3.08 -3.63 4.99
C GLY A 152 3.82 -4.81 4.35
N HIS A 153 3.28 -6.02 4.52
CA HIS A 153 3.69 -7.21 3.76
C HIS A 153 3.59 -6.94 2.25
N GLY A 154 2.42 -6.49 1.77
CA GLY A 154 2.17 -6.12 0.37
C GLY A 154 3.23 -5.16 -0.18
N ALA A 155 3.52 -4.08 0.55
CA ALA A 155 4.47 -3.06 0.11
C ALA A 155 5.88 -3.62 -0.02
N LEU A 156 6.33 -4.42 0.95
CA LEU A 156 7.63 -5.08 0.91
C LEU A 156 7.72 -6.08 -0.24
N ILE A 157 6.72 -6.94 -0.44
CA ILE A 157 6.76 -7.92 -1.55
C ILE A 157 6.71 -7.22 -2.91
N CYS A 158 5.94 -6.14 -3.05
CA CYS A 158 5.88 -5.36 -4.28
C CYS A 158 7.22 -4.67 -4.58
N ALA A 159 7.88 -4.10 -3.57
CA ALA A 159 9.19 -3.47 -3.74
C ALA A 159 10.30 -4.49 -4.06
N LEU A 160 10.30 -5.64 -3.37
CA LEU A 160 11.36 -6.64 -3.49
C LEU A 160 11.21 -7.56 -4.71
N LYS A 161 10.00 -7.80 -5.23
CA LYS A 161 9.75 -8.66 -6.42
C LYS A 161 9.93 -7.95 -7.75
N ASN A 162 10.00 -6.63 -7.74
CA ASN A 162 10.13 -5.83 -8.94
C ASN A 162 11.55 -5.24 -9.16
N PRO A 163 12.62 -6.04 -9.01
CA PRO A 163 13.76 -5.95 -9.90
C PRO A 163 13.73 -7.14 -10.88
N GLY A 164 12.89 -7.06 -11.92
CA GLY A 164 12.95 -7.99 -13.05
C GLY A 164 12.00 -9.20 -13.07
N LYS A 165 10.87 -9.18 -12.34
CA LYS A 165 9.68 -10.07 -12.48
C LYS A 165 9.83 -11.55 -11.98
N TYR A 166 9.46 -11.82 -10.71
CA TYR A 166 8.65 -12.99 -10.21
C TYR A 166 9.17 -13.93 -9.06
N LYS A 167 8.15 -14.54 -8.39
CA LYS A 167 7.99 -15.85 -7.68
C LYS A 167 8.08 -16.03 -6.14
N ALA A 168 8.76 -15.22 -5.34
CA ALA A 168 8.66 -15.35 -3.87
C ALA A 168 7.62 -14.37 -3.31
N TYR A 169 6.77 -14.75 -2.35
CA TYR A 169 5.73 -13.88 -1.75
C TYR A 169 5.98 -13.60 -0.26
N ASP A 170 7.14 -13.98 0.26
CA ASP A 170 7.57 -13.68 1.62
C ASP A 170 8.60 -12.54 1.58
N ALA A 171 8.34 -11.45 2.30
CA ALA A 171 9.21 -10.28 2.31
C ALA A 171 10.64 -10.59 2.82
N THR A 172 10.77 -11.49 3.80
CA THR A 172 12.07 -11.92 4.35
C THR A 172 12.84 -12.74 3.33
N VAL A 173 12.20 -13.74 2.72
CA VAL A 173 12.82 -14.56 1.66
C VAL A 173 13.22 -13.70 0.47
N LEU A 174 12.36 -12.75 0.09
CA LEU A 174 12.61 -11.83 -1.01
C LEU A 174 13.80 -10.92 -0.74
N ALA A 175 13.92 -10.35 0.47
CA ALA A 175 15.06 -9.55 0.88
C ALA A 175 16.37 -10.36 0.74
N GLY A 176 16.34 -11.65 1.09
CA GLY A 176 17.46 -12.57 0.93
C GLY A 176 17.91 -12.78 -0.52
N SER A 177 17.01 -12.61 -1.48
CA SER A 177 17.29 -12.76 -2.92
C SER A 177 17.42 -11.43 -3.67
N TYR A 178 17.25 -10.30 -2.99
CA TYR A 178 17.17 -8.99 -3.64
C TYR A 178 18.52 -8.58 -4.23
N SER A 179 18.51 -8.20 -5.51
CA SER A 179 19.68 -7.75 -6.26
C SER A 179 19.44 -6.43 -7.01
N GLY A 180 18.40 -5.69 -6.61
CA GLY A 180 18.04 -4.41 -7.21
C GLY A 180 18.87 -3.22 -6.67
N PRO A 181 18.51 -1.98 -7.04
CA PRO A 181 19.14 -0.78 -6.49
C PRO A 181 18.95 -0.69 -4.96
N GLN A 182 19.78 0.10 -4.27
CA GLN A 182 19.64 0.24 -2.82
C GLN A 182 18.23 0.73 -2.45
N LEU A 183 17.59 0.03 -1.50
CA LEU A 183 16.34 0.43 -0.88
C LEU A 183 16.62 0.90 0.54
N ASP A 184 16.12 2.09 0.88
CA ASP A 184 16.17 2.59 2.26
C ASP A 184 14.80 2.35 2.90
N ILE A 185 14.72 1.28 3.69
CA ILE A 185 13.49 0.79 4.30
C ILE A 185 13.28 1.47 5.66
N LEU A 186 12.07 1.97 5.92
CA LEU A 186 11.64 2.49 7.22
C LEU A 186 10.49 1.62 7.75
N ILE A 187 10.64 1.09 8.96
CA ILE A 187 9.62 0.30 9.65
C ILE A 187 9.40 0.90 11.03
N ASP A 188 8.15 1.25 11.32
CA ASP A 188 7.68 1.51 12.68
C ASP A 188 6.86 0.32 13.17
N GLN A 189 7.15 -0.14 14.38
CA GLN A 189 6.41 -1.20 15.06
C GLN A 189 5.97 -0.70 16.43
N GLY A 190 4.66 -0.77 16.73
CA GLY A 190 4.16 -0.57 18.08
C GLY A 190 4.67 -1.68 19.00
N ARG A 191 5.27 -1.32 20.14
CA ARG A 191 5.78 -2.30 21.10
C ARG A 191 4.67 -3.10 21.78
N ASP A 192 3.51 -2.47 21.95
CA ASP A 192 2.36 -3.03 22.67
C ASP A 192 1.31 -3.58 21.70
N ASP A 193 1.75 -3.88 20.48
CA ASP A 193 0.95 -4.50 19.42
C ASP A 193 0.65 -5.97 19.78
N GLN A 194 -0.64 -6.30 19.83
CA GLN A 194 -1.12 -7.64 20.12
C GLN A 194 -0.71 -8.68 19.07
N PHE A 195 -0.56 -8.28 17.80
CA PHE A 195 -0.15 -9.16 16.70
C PHE A 195 1.36 -9.39 16.66
N LEU A 196 2.15 -8.45 17.22
CA LEU A 196 3.56 -8.68 17.50
C LEU A 196 3.73 -9.78 18.54
N SER A 197 2.98 -9.67 19.65
CA SER A 197 3.00 -10.67 20.74
C SER A 197 2.46 -12.03 20.30
N ALA A 198 1.54 -12.04 19.33
CA ALA A 198 1.00 -13.26 18.72
C ALA A 198 1.88 -13.83 17.59
N SER A 199 3.09 -13.31 17.38
CA SER A 199 4.05 -13.80 16.38
C SER A 199 3.54 -13.76 14.93
N GLN A 200 2.65 -12.82 14.60
CA GLN A 200 2.18 -12.64 13.22
C GLN A 200 3.08 -11.70 12.41
N LEU A 201 3.76 -10.76 13.07
CA LEU A 201 4.51 -9.68 12.40
C LEU A 201 5.99 -10.01 12.18
N LEU A 202 6.64 -10.63 13.19
CA LEU A 202 8.02 -11.14 13.14
C LEU A 202 9.06 -10.19 12.47
N PRO A 203 9.14 -8.89 12.85
CA PRO A 203 10.01 -7.92 12.17
C PRO A 203 11.50 -8.29 12.27
N ASP A 204 11.92 -8.95 13.35
CA ASP A 204 13.31 -9.37 13.57
C ASP A 204 13.83 -10.30 12.47
N ASN A 205 12.98 -11.16 11.90
CA ASN A 205 13.35 -12.04 10.80
C ASN A 205 13.77 -11.24 9.56
N LEU A 206 13.00 -10.21 9.21
CA LEU A 206 13.31 -9.33 8.08
C LEU A 206 14.56 -8.50 8.35
N ILE A 207 14.70 -7.94 9.56
CA ILE A 207 15.86 -7.13 9.94
C ILE A 207 17.15 -7.97 9.87
N SER A 208 17.11 -9.23 10.30
CA SER A 208 18.24 -10.14 10.21
C SER A 208 18.68 -10.33 8.76
N VAL A 209 17.74 -10.64 7.86
CA VAL A 209 18.06 -10.85 6.44
C VAL A 209 18.53 -9.57 5.76
N CYS A 210 17.91 -8.42 6.04
CA CYS A 210 18.36 -7.13 5.52
C CYS A 210 19.78 -6.78 5.98
N SER A 211 20.12 -7.08 7.23
CA SER A 211 21.48 -6.87 7.78
C SER A 211 22.50 -7.74 7.05
N GLU A 212 22.21 -9.02 6.83
CA GLU A 212 23.06 -9.94 6.06
C GLU A 212 23.26 -9.47 4.61
N LYS A 213 22.19 -8.95 4.00
CA LYS A 213 22.18 -8.48 2.60
C LYS A 213 22.64 -7.04 2.43
N LYS A 214 22.97 -6.35 3.54
CA LYS A 214 23.34 -4.93 3.56
C LYS A 214 22.28 -4.03 2.92
N ILE A 215 21.01 -4.39 3.09
CA ILE A 215 19.87 -3.55 2.74
C ILE A 215 19.62 -2.61 3.92
N PRO A 216 19.74 -1.27 3.74
CA PRO A 216 19.49 -0.33 4.82
C PRO A 216 18.06 -0.43 5.36
N VAL A 217 17.94 -0.68 6.66
CA VAL A 217 16.66 -0.69 7.39
C VAL A 217 16.78 0.19 8.61
N VAL A 218 15.88 1.17 8.71
CA VAL A 218 15.62 1.90 9.95
C VAL A 218 14.40 1.25 10.60
N PHE A 219 14.63 0.47 11.65
CA PHE A 219 13.57 -0.11 12.47
C PHE A 219 13.39 0.70 13.75
N ARG A 220 12.16 1.16 14.00
CA ARG A 220 11.79 1.94 15.18
C ARG A 220 10.73 1.19 15.98
N LEU A 221 11.07 0.76 17.19
CA LEU A 221 10.13 0.14 18.12
C LEU A 221 9.54 1.23 19.03
N GLN A 222 8.23 1.46 18.93
CA GLN A 222 7.54 2.59 19.54
C GLN A 222 6.82 2.15 20.84
N PRO A 223 7.32 2.52 22.05
CA PRO A 223 6.70 2.13 23.32
C PRO A 223 5.32 2.77 23.50
N GLY A 224 4.35 2.02 24.04
CA GLY A 224 3.00 2.53 24.28
C GLY A 224 2.08 2.55 23.06
N TYR A 225 2.59 2.16 21.88
CA TYR A 225 1.82 2.15 20.64
C TYR A 225 1.35 0.74 20.26
N ASP A 226 0.13 0.69 19.73
CA ASP A 226 -0.59 -0.51 19.32
C ASP A 226 -0.62 -0.69 17.78
N HIS A 227 -1.52 -1.53 17.27
CA HIS A 227 -1.72 -1.80 15.84
C HIS A 227 -2.71 -0.84 15.13
N SER A 228 -3.18 0.20 15.81
CA SER A 228 -4.32 0.99 15.35
C SER A 228 -3.93 2.13 14.41
N TYR A 229 -4.92 2.80 13.82
CA TYR A 229 -4.67 4.04 13.09
C TYR A 229 -4.21 5.20 13.98
N PHE A 230 -4.34 5.14 15.32
CA PHE A 230 -3.74 6.15 16.21
C PHE A 230 -2.21 6.05 16.18
N PHE A 231 -1.68 4.83 16.17
CA PHE A 231 -0.26 4.58 15.95
C PHE A 231 0.18 5.08 14.57
N ILE A 232 -0.54 4.69 13.50
CA ILE A 232 -0.22 5.13 12.13
C ILE A 232 -0.22 6.65 12.03
N TYR A 233 -1.28 7.32 12.53
CA TYR A 233 -1.40 8.78 12.52
C TYR A 233 -0.20 9.47 13.18
N SER A 234 0.29 8.92 14.30
CA SER A 234 1.38 9.51 15.07
C SER A 234 2.71 9.58 14.31
N PHE A 235 2.94 8.65 13.37
CA PHE A 235 4.20 8.55 12.62
C PHE A 235 4.05 8.75 11.10
N MET A 236 2.82 8.96 10.60
CA MET A 236 2.55 9.11 9.17
C MET A 236 3.34 10.25 8.52
N ASN A 237 3.51 11.37 9.23
CA ASN A 237 4.30 12.49 8.72
C ASN A 237 5.77 12.10 8.46
N ASP A 238 6.37 11.30 9.34
CA ASP A 238 7.75 10.81 9.15
C ASP A 238 7.86 9.92 7.91
N HIS A 239 6.86 9.06 7.68
CA HIS A 239 6.81 8.20 6.49
C HIS A 239 6.66 9.04 5.21
N ILE A 240 5.74 10.01 5.18
CA ILE A 240 5.61 10.90 4.01
C ILE A 240 6.91 11.65 3.74
N LYS A 241 7.59 12.18 4.77
CA LYS A 241 8.90 12.84 4.63
C LYS A 241 9.99 11.91 4.14
N HIS A 242 10.03 10.68 4.65
CA HIS A 242 10.96 9.63 4.19
C HIS A 242 10.78 9.38 2.70
N HIS A 243 9.54 9.17 2.24
CA HIS A 243 9.26 8.95 0.82
C HIS A 243 9.52 10.20 -0.02
N ALA A 244 9.18 11.40 0.46
CA ALA A 244 9.44 12.66 -0.23
C ALA A 244 10.93 12.84 -0.59
N LYS A 245 11.84 12.43 0.32
CA LYS A 245 13.29 12.44 0.10
C LYS A 245 13.69 11.65 -1.16
N TYR A 246 13.16 10.44 -1.35
CA TYR A 246 13.52 9.58 -2.50
C TYR A 246 12.69 9.90 -3.75
N LEU A 247 11.52 10.50 -3.59
CA LEU A 247 10.70 10.99 -4.70
C LEU A 247 11.17 12.35 -5.23
N ASN A 248 12.16 13.00 -4.60
CA ASN A 248 12.61 14.36 -4.93
C ASN A 248 11.41 15.34 -5.03
N ALA A 249 10.54 15.31 -4.02
CA ALA A 249 9.23 15.96 -4.02
C ALA A 249 9.23 17.36 -3.39
#